data_AF-A0A2N6AHV4-F1
#
_entry.id   AF-A0A2N6AHV4-F1
#
_cell.length_a   1.000
_cell.length_b   1.000
_cell.length_c   1.000
_cell.angle_alpha   90.00
_cell.angle_beta   90.00
_cell.angle_gamma   90.00
#
_symmetry.space_group_name_H-M   'P 1'
#
loop_
_entity.id
_entity.type
_entity.pdbx_description
1 polymer ?
#
loop_
_entity_poly.entity_id
_entity_poly.type
_entity_poly.pdbx_seq_one_letter_code
_entity_poly.pdbx_strand_id
1 'polypeptide(L)'
;MTWFLWGFVALIVYLSQTLDNAGRGAHASLLTCLFLLLIATISLVRGYKMTWRQKDTFILVFSLAAVALWFFLDNPIYSVLVLIFVEFTAFVPTFVKGVKDPISESAFFYFLASLKYFSSLFSFDVYTKSSVLYPVFAVICYLSFAVILFCLRRKFSAY
;
A
#
# COMPACT_ATOMS: atom_id res chain seq x y z
N MET A 1 7.70 -6.06 -10.24
CA MET A 1 6.26 -6.18 -10.54
C MET A 1 5.39 -5.55 -9.45
N THR A 2 5.64 -5.83 -8.16
CA THR A 2 4.93 -5.23 -7.02
C THR A 2 4.74 -3.72 -7.13
N TRP A 3 5.81 -2.98 -7.46
CA TRP A 3 5.76 -1.52 -7.64
C TRP A 3 4.76 -1.03 -8.70
N PHE A 4 4.61 -1.77 -9.79
CA PHE A 4 3.70 -1.41 -10.88
C PHE A 4 2.24 -1.63 -10.48
N LEU A 5 1.97 -2.75 -9.80
CA LEU A 5 0.63 -3.09 -9.30
C LEU A 5 0.20 -2.09 -8.21
N TRP A 6 1.10 -1.78 -7.27
CA TRP A 6 0.88 -0.76 -6.25
C TRP A 6 0.68 0.64 -6.84
N GLY A 7 1.43 1.01 -7.89
CA GLY A 7 1.22 2.28 -8.61
C GLY A 7 -0.17 2.36 -9.23
N PHE A 8 -0.65 1.26 -9.83
CA PHE A 8 -1.99 1.19 -10.42
C PHE A 8 -3.09 1.29 -9.35
N VAL A 9 -2.93 0.61 -8.21
CA VAL A 9 -3.85 0.72 -7.07
C VAL A 9 -3.87 2.16 -6.54
N ALA A 10 -2.70 2.79 -6.38
CA ALA A 10 -2.62 4.18 -5.92
C ALA A 10 -3.27 5.18 -6.90
N LEU A 11 -3.18 4.93 -8.22
CA LEU A 11 -3.90 5.70 -9.23
C LEU A 11 -5.41 5.58 -9.04
N ILE A 12 -5.91 4.37 -8.85
CA ILE A 12 -7.34 4.13 -8.65
C ILE A 12 -7.84 4.83 -7.37
N VAL A 13 -7.08 4.75 -6.27
CA VAL A 13 -7.40 5.45 -5.02
C VAL A 13 -7.44 6.96 -5.23
N TYR A 14 -6.49 7.52 -5.98
CA TYR A 14 -6.50 8.95 -6.33
C TYR A 14 -7.77 9.34 -7.12
N LEU A 15 -8.14 8.57 -8.13
CA LEU A 15 -9.33 8.83 -8.94
C LEU A 15 -10.61 8.76 -8.07
N SER A 16 -10.72 7.75 -7.22
CA SER A 16 -11.81 7.58 -6.25
C SER A 16 -11.92 8.80 -5.31
N GLN A 17 -10.81 9.22 -4.69
CA GLN A 17 -10.80 10.39 -3.80
C GLN A 17 -11.12 11.71 -4.52
N THR A 18 -10.80 11.81 -5.81
CA THR A 18 -11.11 12.99 -6.62
C THR A 18 -12.60 13.06 -6.93
N LEU A 19 -13.25 11.93 -7.21
CA LEU A 19 -14.70 11.84 -7.42
C LEU A 19 -15.49 12.21 -6.15
N ASP A 20 -14.98 11.84 -4.98
CA ASP A 20 -15.58 12.13 -3.67
C ASP A 20 -15.31 13.55 -3.14
N ASN A 21 -14.65 14.41 -3.92
CA ASN A 21 -14.22 15.75 -3.49
C ASN A 21 -13.40 15.73 -2.19
N ALA A 22 -12.59 14.68 -1.96
CA ALA A 22 -11.80 14.51 -0.73
C ALA A 22 -10.66 15.54 -0.54
N GLY A 23 -10.60 16.57 -1.39
CA GLY A 23 -9.70 17.71 -1.27
C GLY A 23 -8.23 17.32 -1.26
N ARG A 24 -7.48 17.88 -0.31
CA ARG A 24 -6.01 17.76 -0.25
C ARG A 24 -5.51 16.32 -0.05
N GLY A 25 -6.35 15.44 0.50
CA GLY A 25 -6.02 14.01 0.69
C GLY A 25 -5.73 13.27 -0.62
N ALA A 26 -6.40 13.65 -1.71
CA ALA A 26 -6.19 13.06 -3.04
C ALA A 26 -4.76 13.27 -3.56
N HIS A 27 -4.14 14.41 -3.26
CA HIS A 27 -2.79 14.72 -3.73
C HIS A 27 -1.72 13.80 -3.12
N ALA A 28 -1.91 13.32 -1.89
CA ALA A 28 -0.99 12.37 -1.27
C ALA A 28 -1.02 11.00 -1.99
N SER A 29 -2.19 10.57 -2.44
CA SER A 29 -2.39 9.35 -3.22
C SER A 29 -1.77 9.48 -4.61
N LEU A 30 -1.93 10.63 -5.27
CA LEU A 30 -1.29 10.94 -6.54
C LEU A 30 0.24 10.90 -6.42
N LEU A 31 0.81 11.54 -5.39
CA LEU A 31 2.25 11.54 -5.16
C LEU A 31 2.76 10.11 -4.92
N THR A 32 2.01 9.32 -4.15
CA THR A 32 2.31 7.89 -3.92
C THR A 32 2.32 7.13 -5.25
N CYS A 33 1.32 7.32 -6.11
CA CYS A 33 1.26 6.72 -7.44
C CYS A 33 2.50 7.06 -8.29
N LEU A 34 2.87 8.33 -8.36
CA LEU A 34 4.03 8.79 -9.13
C LEU A 34 5.34 8.14 -8.65
N PHE A 35 5.58 8.08 -7.34
CA PHE A 35 6.77 7.44 -6.78
C PHE A 35 6.81 5.93 -7.09
N LEU A 36 5.68 5.24 -6.97
CA LEU A 36 5.60 3.80 -7.24
C LEU A 36 5.85 3.49 -8.71
N LEU A 37 5.29 4.28 -9.63
CA LEU A 37 5.55 4.16 -11.07
C LEU A 37 7.00 4.51 -11.41
N LEU A 38 7.60 5.51 -10.76
CA LEU A 38 9.01 5.84 -10.92
C LEU A 38 9.91 4.68 -10.49
N ILE A 39 9.69 4.10 -9.31
CA ILE A 39 10.46 2.95 -8.80
C ILE A 39 10.28 1.74 -9.73
N ALA A 40 9.07 1.50 -10.23
CA ALA A 40 8.79 0.45 -11.19
C ALA A 40 9.58 0.64 -12.48
N THR A 41 9.60 1.87 -13.02
CA THR A 41 10.32 2.23 -14.24
C THR A 41 11.83 2.06 -14.05
N ILE A 42 12.39 2.57 -12.95
CA ILE A 42 13.82 2.42 -12.61
C ILE A 42 14.20 0.95 -12.47
N SER A 43 13.34 0.11 -11.88
CA SER A 43 13.61 -1.33 -11.76
C SER A 43 13.74 -1.99 -13.13
N LEU A 44 12.86 -1.64 -14.08
CA LEU A 44 12.93 -2.18 -15.45
C LEU A 44 14.19 -1.73 -16.17
N VAL A 45 14.55 -0.45 -16.06
CA VAL A 45 15.77 0.11 -16.66
C VAL A 45 17.04 -0.54 -16.09
N ARG A 46 17.03 -0.92 -14.80
CA ARG A 46 18.13 -1.64 -14.14
C ARG A 46 18.17 -3.14 -14.45
N GLY A 47 17.38 -3.62 -15.41
CA GLY A 47 17.45 -5.00 -15.91
C GLY A 47 16.67 -6.02 -15.08
N TYR A 48 15.86 -5.59 -14.10
CA TYR A 48 14.96 -6.52 -13.40
C TYR A 48 13.84 -6.97 -14.34
N LYS A 49 13.78 -8.28 -14.60
CA LYS A 49 12.73 -8.86 -15.44
C LYS A 49 11.38 -8.83 -14.72
N MET A 50 10.35 -8.42 -15.46
CA MET A 50 8.98 -8.46 -14.97
C MET A 50 8.41 -9.86 -15.16
N THR A 51 8.56 -10.71 -14.14
CA THR A 51 7.89 -12.02 -14.09
C THR A 51 6.47 -11.87 -13.56
N TRP A 52 5.49 -12.19 -14.40
CA TRP A 52 4.09 -12.33 -14.04
C TRP A 52 3.83 -13.72 -13.46
N ARG A 53 3.38 -13.80 -12.21
CA ARG A 53 2.91 -15.06 -11.60
C ARG A 53 1.39 -15.05 -11.52
N GLN A 54 0.77 -16.22 -11.55
CA GLN A 54 -0.70 -16.36 -11.45
C GLN A 54 -1.28 -15.68 -10.19
N LYS A 55 -0.52 -15.64 -9.10
CA LYS A 55 -0.90 -14.95 -7.86
C LYS A 55 -1.01 -13.43 -8.03
N ASP A 56 -0.22 -12.87 -8.95
CA ASP A 56 -0.22 -11.43 -9.22
C ASP A 56 -1.48 -11.03 -10.00
N THR A 57 -1.94 -11.88 -10.92
CA THR A 57 -3.26 -11.75 -11.58
C THR A 57 -4.39 -11.70 -10.57
N PHE A 58 -4.36 -12.63 -9.61
CA PHE A 58 -5.39 -12.75 -8.60
C PHE A 58 -5.48 -11.48 -7.76
N ILE A 59 -4.33 -10.95 -7.32
CA ILE A 59 -4.28 -9.70 -6.55
C ILE A 59 -4.79 -8.53 -7.38
N LEU A 60 -4.39 -8.44 -8.66
CA LEU A 60 -4.84 -7.35 -9.54
C LEU A 60 -6.37 -7.39 -9.76
N VAL A 61 -6.92 -8.57 -10.05
CA VAL A 61 -8.36 -8.76 -10.22
C VAL A 61 -9.10 -8.49 -8.91
N PHE A 62 -8.56 -8.95 -7.78
CA PHE A 62 -9.15 -8.74 -6.47
C PHE A 62 -9.16 -7.25 -6.09
N SER A 63 -8.07 -6.53 -6.34
CA SER A 63 -7.99 -5.08 -6.14
C SER A 63 -8.98 -4.32 -7.03
N LEU A 64 -9.12 -4.70 -8.31
CA LEU A 64 -10.12 -4.11 -9.21
C LEU A 64 -11.55 -4.40 -8.75
N ALA A 65 -11.84 -5.64 -8.36
CA ALA A 65 -13.15 -6.06 -7.88
C ALA A 65 -13.54 -5.29 -6.61
N ALA A 66 -12.59 -5.03 -5.73
CA ALA A 66 -12.87 -4.30 -4.51
C ALA A 66 -13.03 -2.79 -4.70
N VAL A 67 -12.33 -2.19 -5.67
CA VAL A 67 -12.61 -0.82 -6.12
C VAL A 67 -14.00 -0.76 -6.73
N ALA A 68 -14.39 -1.74 -7.54
CA ALA A 68 -15.74 -1.81 -8.06
C ALA A 68 -16.76 -1.97 -6.93
N LEU A 69 -16.47 -2.78 -5.91
CA LEU A 69 -17.33 -2.96 -4.74
C LEU A 69 -17.46 -1.67 -3.91
N TRP A 70 -16.39 -0.86 -3.83
CA TRP A 70 -16.40 0.45 -3.19
C TRP A 70 -17.42 1.41 -3.81
N PHE A 71 -17.60 1.39 -5.14
CA PHE A 71 -18.61 2.20 -5.82
C PHE A 71 -20.06 1.87 -5.41
N PHE A 72 -20.32 0.68 -4.88
CA PHE A 72 -21.66 0.27 -4.45
C PHE A 72 -21.88 0.42 -2.93
N LEU A 73 -20.90 0.95 -2.19
CA LEU A 73 -20.96 1.09 -0.74
C LEU A 73 -21.23 2.54 -0.34
N ASP A 74 -22.50 2.84 -0.04
CA ASP A 74 -22.93 4.18 0.38
C ASP A 74 -22.45 4.56 1.79
N ASN A 75 -22.09 3.57 2.63
CA ASN A 75 -21.69 3.82 4.00
C ASN A 75 -20.15 3.83 4.13
N PRO A 76 -19.57 4.95 4.59
CA PRO A 76 -18.13 5.19 4.57
C PRO A 76 -17.33 4.24 5.46
N ILE A 77 -17.94 3.62 6.47
CA ILE A 77 -17.26 2.64 7.34
C ILE A 77 -17.02 1.34 6.56
N TYR A 78 -18.03 0.84 5.84
CA TYR A 78 -17.87 -0.40 5.07
C TYR A 78 -16.90 -0.22 3.90
N SER A 79 -16.93 0.94 3.26
CA SER A 79 -15.97 1.34 2.22
C SER A 79 -14.53 1.24 2.73
N VAL A 80 -14.26 1.74 3.94
CA VAL A 80 -12.93 1.68 4.56
C VAL A 80 -12.56 0.24 4.96
N LEU A 81 -13.50 -0.56 5.47
CA LEU A 81 -13.23 -1.95 5.83
C LEU A 81 -12.86 -2.81 4.61
N VAL A 82 -13.54 -2.60 3.48
CA VAL A 82 -13.17 -3.26 2.21
C VAL A 82 -11.77 -2.84 1.78
N LEU A 83 -11.44 -1.55 1.87
CA LEU A 83 -10.11 -1.06 1.51
C LEU A 83 -9.01 -1.69 2.37
N ILE A 84 -9.23 -1.79 3.69
CA ILE A 84 -8.32 -2.47 4.62
C ILE A 84 -8.14 -3.94 4.24
N PHE A 85 -9.23 -4.65 3.93
CA PHE A 85 -9.18 -6.06 3.55
C PHE A 85 -8.36 -6.29 2.27
N VAL A 86 -8.55 -5.41 1.28
CA VAL A 86 -7.82 -5.46 0.01
C VAL A 86 -6.35 -5.17 0.21
N GLU A 87 -6.02 -4.11 0.95
CA GLU A 87 -4.63 -3.76 1.21
C GLU A 87 -3.94 -4.87 2.00
N PHE A 88 -4.59 -5.43 3.01
CA PHE A 88 -4.08 -6.57 3.74
C PHE A 88 -3.79 -7.76 2.81
N THR A 89 -4.74 -8.12 1.95
CA THR A 89 -4.60 -9.22 0.98
C THR A 89 -3.48 -8.96 -0.03
N ALA A 90 -3.36 -7.73 -0.52
CA ALA A 90 -2.29 -7.30 -1.43
C ALA A 90 -0.92 -7.27 -0.74
N PHE A 91 -0.88 -7.11 0.59
CA PHE A 91 0.33 -7.11 1.38
C PHE A 91 0.85 -8.51 1.72
N VAL A 92 -0.01 -9.53 1.76
CA VAL A 92 0.37 -10.94 2.02
C VAL A 92 1.59 -11.42 1.20
N PRO A 93 1.64 -11.30 -0.15
CA PRO A 93 2.80 -11.78 -0.91
C PRO A 93 4.09 -11.04 -0.54
N THR A 94 4.00 -9.74 -0.27
CA THR A 94 5.11 -8.89 0.16
C THR A 94 5.61 -9.35 1.52
N PHE A 95 4.71 -9.64 2.44
CA PHE A 95 5.04 -10.18 3.76
C PHE A 95 5.75 -11.53 3.65
N VAL A 96 5.18 -12.47 2.90
CA VAL A 96 5.76 -13.81 2.69
C VAL A 96 7.14 -13.71 2.03
N LYS A 97 7.31 -12.81 1.06
CA LYS A 97 8.59 -12.57 0.40
C LYS A 97 9.62 -11.97 1.36
N GLY A 98 9.25 -10.94 2.12
CA GLY A 98 10.13 -10.27 3.06
C GLY A 98 10.57 -11.13 4.24
N VAL A 99 9.74 -12.08 4.69
CA VAL A 99 10.15 -13.05 5.72
C VAL A 99 11.17 -14.07 5.16
N LYS A 100 11.00 -14.51 3.90
CA LYS A 100 11.89 -15.47 3.25
C LYS A 100 13.22 -14.86 2.80
N ASP A 101 13.18 -13.64 2.28
CA ASP A 101 14.35 -12.88 1.84
C ASP A 101 14.22 -11.41 2.32
N PRO A 102 14.66 -11.13 3.57
CA PRO A 102 14.53 -9.81 4.19
C PRO A 102 15.32 -8.69 3.51
N ILE A 103 16.30 -9.04 2.67
CA ILE A 103 17.15 -8.07 1.94
C ILE A 103 16.46 -7.62 0.65
N SER A 104 15.60 -8.47 0.07
CA SER A 104 14.86 -8.15 -1.17
C SER A 104 13.83 -7.03 -1.06
N GLU A 105 13.42 -6.69 0.16
CA GLU A 105 12.45 -5.65 0.47
C GLU A 105 13.14 -4.43 1.10
N SER A 106 12.54 -3.24 1.14
CA SER A 106 13.18 -2.06 1.76
C SER A 106 12.54 -1.71 3.10
N ALA A 107 13.18 -2.10 4.22
CA ALA A 107 12.69 -1.74 5.56
C ALA A 107 12.52 -0.22 5.76
N PHE A 108 13.41 0.58 5.18
CA PHE A 108 13.34 2.04 5.23
C PHE A 108 12.12 2.60 4.48
N PHE A 109 11.76 2.00 3.34
CA PHE A 109 10.55 2.37 2.60
C PHE A 109 9.29 2.14 3.46
N TYR A 110 9.16 0.98 4.11
CA TYR A 110 8.01 0.69 4.96
C TYR A 110 7.97 1.56 6.22
N PHE A 111 9.12 1.90 6.80
CA PHE A 111 9.19 2.87 7.88
C PHE A 111 8.71 4.27 7.44
N LEU A 112 9.17 4.77 6.29
CA LEU A 112 8.69 6.03 5.73
C LEU A 112 7.20 5.99 5.39
N ALA A 113 6.70 4.87 4.87
CA ALA A 113 5.27 4.68 4.62
C ALA A 113 4.46 4.76 5.92
N SER A 114 4.93 4.12 6.99
CA SER A 114 4.32 4.26 8.32
C SER A 114 4.32 5.70 8.79
N LEU A 115 5.43 6.43 8.63
CA LEU A 115 5.51 7.83 9.04
C LEU A 115 4.53 8.71 8.23
N LYS A 116 4.41 8.47 6.92
CA LYS A 116 3.42 9.13 6.05
C LYS A 116 2.00 8.96 6.59
N TYR A 117 1.59 7.73 6.89
CA TYR A 117 0.24 7.46 7.39
C TYR A 117 0.04 7.98 8.81
N PHE A 118 1.08 7.98 9.64
CA PHE A 118 1.03 8.60 10.96
C PHE A 118 0.82 10.12 10.86
N SER A 119 1.56 10.81 9.98
CA SER A 119 1.36 12.23 9.73
C SER A 119 -0.02 12.54 9.14
N SER A 120 -0.56 11.64 8.31
CA SER A 120 -1.91 11.78 7.74
C SER A 120 -3.00 11.87 8.83
N LEU A 121 -2.80 11.26 10.00
CA LEU A 121 -3.78 11.33 11.10
C LEU A 121 -4.00 12.77 11.58
N PHE A 122 -3.02 13.65 11.44
CA PHE A 122 -3.11 15.06 11.87
C PHE A 122 -3.67 15.99 10.77
N SER A 123 -3.97 15.45 9.58
CA SER A 123 -4.42 16.25 8.44
C SER A 123 -5.94 16.36 8.31
N PHE A 124 -6.70 15.66 9.17
CA PHE A 124 -8.15 15.64 9.09
C PHE A 124 -8.78 16.86 9.78
N ASP A 125 -9.65 17.56 9.05
CA ASP A 125 -10.46 18.65 9.61
C ASP A 125 -11.52 18.11 10.60
N VAL A 126 -12.06 16.92 10.31
CA VAL A 126 -13.03 16.22 11.17
C VAL A 126 -12.62 14.76 11.37
N TYR A 127 -12.49 14.37 12.63
CA TYR A 127 -12.15 13.00 13.03
C TYR A 127 -13.41 12.15 13.10
N THR A 128 -13.53 11.22 12.16
CA THR A 128 -14.61 10.22 12.11
C THR A 128 -13.99 8.82 12.18
N LYS A 129 -14.80 7.82 12.51
CA LYS A 129 -14.32 6.43 12.54
C LYS A 129 -13.75 6.01 11.18
N SER A 130 -14.41 6.39 10.08
CA SER A 130 -13.94 6.08 8.72
C SER A 130 -12.64 6.81 8.36
N SER A 131 -12.46 8.08 8.75
CA SER A 131 -11.22 8.82 8.42
C SER A 131 -10.00 8.31 9.19
N VAL A 132 -10.17 7.83 10.43
CA VAL A 132 -9.06 7.37 11.29
C VAL A 132 -8.69 5.90 11.05
N LEU A 133 -9.66 5.03 10.74
CA LEU A 133 -9.44 3.58 10.75
C LEU A 133 -8.40 3.13 9.72
N TYR A 134 -8.42 3.69 8.51
CA TYR A 134 -7.50 3.33 7.45
C TYR A 134 -6.04 3.74 7.76
N PRO A 135 -5.74 5.01 8.10
CA PRO A 135 -4.38 5.40 8.48
C PRO A 135 -3.84 4.62 9.69
N VAL A 136 -4.68 4.32 10.70
CA VAL A 136 -4.26 3.51 11.86
C VAL A 136 -3.86 2.09 11.43
N PHE A 137 -4.69 1.43 10.62
CA PHE A 137 -4.36 0.12 10.06
C PHE A 137 -3.04 0.17 9.29
N ALA A 138 -2.88 1.17 8.42
CA ALA A 138 -1.68 1.33 7.60
C ALA A 138 -0.43 1.53 8.48
N VAL A 139 -0.47 2.40 9.49
CA VAL A 139 0.64 2.60 10.45
C VAL A 139 1.05 1.27 11.09
N ILE A 140 0.08 0.52 11.63
CA ILE A 140 0.37 -0.77 12.29
C ILE A 140 0.99 -1.76 11.29
N CYS A 141 0.41 -1.88 10.10
CA CYS A 141 0.85 -2.83 9.07
C CYS A 141 2.28 -2.52 8.59
N TYR A 142 2.55 -1.28 8.19
CA TYR A 142 3.85 -0.88 7.68
C TYR A 142 4.94 -0.84 8.76
N LEU A 143 4.62 -0.36 9.97
CA LEU A 143 5.58 -0.31 11.06
C LEU A 143 5.98 -1.71 11.52
N SER A 144 4.99 -2.59 11.73
CA SER A 144 5.25 -3.97 12.13
C SER A 144 6.11 -4.69 11.10
N PHE A 145 5.83 -4.52 9.80
CA PHE A 145 6.64 -5.11 8.75
C PHE A 145 8.06 -4.53 8.69
N ALA A 146 8.22 -3.22 8.84
CA ALA A 146 9.54 -2.59 8.89
C ALA A 146 10.39 -3.14 10.06
N VAL A 147 9.78 -3.29 11.24
CA VAL A 147 10.42 -3.89 12.42
C VAL A 147 10.80 -5.35 12.16
N ILE A 148 9.89 -6.15 11.60
CA ILE A 148 10.16 -7.56 11.25
C ILE A 148 11.35 -7.66 10.30
N LEU A 149 11.38 -6.87 9.22
CA LEU A 149 12.50 -6.88 8.28
C LEU A 149 13.81 -6.48 8.96
N PHE A 150 13.80 -5.46 9.82
CA PHE A 150 14.99 -5.03 10.56
C PHE A 150 15.51 -6.13 11.50
N CYS A 151 14.62 -6.77 12.26
CA CYS A 151 14.96 -7.87 13.15
C CYS A 151 15.51 -9.09 12.40
N LEU A 152 14.88 -9.48 11.27
CA LEU A 152 15.34 -10.61 10.48
C LEU A 152 16.71 -10.36 9.83
N ARG A 153 16.99 -9.13 9.37
CA ARG A 153 18.31 -8.76 8.82
C ARG A 153 19.44 -8.88 9.84
N ARG A 154 19.18 -8.48 11.09
CA ARG A 154 20.17 -8.62 12.17
C ARG A 154 20.54 -10.08 12.41
N LYS A 155 19.60 -11.01 12.27
CA LYS A 155 19.87 -12.45 12.37
C LYS A 155 20.66 -12.99 11.18
N PHE A 156 20.36 -12.52 9.97
CA PHE A 156 21.07 -12.94 8.76
C PHE A 156 22.51 -12.39 8.68
N SER A 157 22.77 -11.19 9.21
CA SER A 157 24.13 -10.62 9.25
C SER A 157 25.00 -11.20 10.36
N ALA A 158 24.44 -12.03 11.24
CA ALA A 158 25.14 -12.68 12.35
C ALA A 158 25.57 -14.13 12.04
N TYR A 159 25.31 -14.59 10.81
CA TYR A 159 25.78 -15.86 10.22
C TYR A 159 26.73 -15.55 9.07
#